data_AF-F9X4P7-F1
#
_entry.id   AF-F9X4P7-F1
#
_cell.length_a   1.000
_cell.length_b   1.000
_cell.length_c   1.000
_cell.angle_alpha   90.00
_cell.angle_beta   90.00
_cell.angle_gamma   90.00
#
_symmetry.space_group_name_H-M   'P 1'
#
loop_
_entity.id
_entity.type
_entity.pdbx_description
1 polymer ?
#
loop_
_entity_poly.entity_id
_entity_poly.type
_entity_poly.pdbx_seq_one_letter_code
_entity_poly.pdbx_strand_id
1 'polypeptide(L)'
;MLQAQSLSPRPPGINRGLQTNNARITVQEYTLLSFLPGLYRQIVQASYDTGAVIDHLVSTSPEIWPRTGWNPLYEAELADAYLSIIRTLARSSSGEADVVVSEALMSKLEGAMALDNNDTRMRGGRFIHRRSQHLFRCLAEVSHQAKSSKIGNVLAQFFYRYASEIASVDQSSALCQWCYALLRATTTDMDRYDCLKRVLRVRPDLPAKIAGSGNKAHKVAQLLDRVATNMSRRELKPRVEALDWCYPE
;
A
#
# COMPACT_ATOMS: atom_id res chain seq x y z
N MET A 1 -0.54 -20.49 -44.22
CA MET A 1 0.61 -19.98 -43.44
C MET A 1 0.08 -19.37 -42.16
N LEU A 2 0.15 -20.10 -41.04
CA LEU A 2 -0.26 -19.63 -39.71
C LEU A 2 1.02 -19.38 -38.91
N GLN A 3 1.28 -18.11 -38.57
CA GLN A 3 2.39 -17.74 -37.69
C GLN A 3 1.96 -17.90 -36.24
N ALA A 4 2.69 -18.77 -35.53
CA ALA A 4 2.59 -18.95 -34.08
C ALA A 4 3.09 -17.69 -33.36
N GLN A 5 2.24 -17.10 -32.52
CA GLN A 5 2.65 -16.07 -31.57
C GLN A 5 3.31 -16.73 -30.36
N SER A 6 4.55 -16.34 -30.08
CA SER A 6 5.35 -16.83 -28.97
C SER A 6 4.77 -16.35 -27.64
N LEU A 7 4.22 -17.29 -26.86
CA LEU A 7 3.87 -17.09 -25.46
C LEU A 7 5.15 -16.87 -24.66
N SER A 8 5.26 -15.71 -24.02
CA SER A 8 6.32 -15.45 -23.04
C SER A 8 6.21 -16.42 -21.85
N PRO A 9 7.33 -16.95 -21.34
CA PRO A 9 7.31 -17.99 -20.33
C PRO A 9 6.83 -17.46 -18.97
N ARG A 10 5.87 -18.18 -18.35
CA ARG A 10 5.48 -18.01 -16.94
C ARG A 10 6.72 -18.04 -16.04
N PRO A 11 6.81 -17.21 -14.99
CA PRO A 11 7.76 -17.44 -13.91
C PRO A 11 7.42 -18.78 -13.22
N PRO A 12 8.41 -19.66 -12.95
CA PRO A 12 8.18 -20.92 -12.27
C PRO A 12 8.04 -20.74 -10.74
N GLY A 13 7.05 -21.42 -10.15
CA GLY A 13 6.78 -21.51 -8.71
C GLY A 13 5.72 -20.51 -8.23
N ILE A 14 4.65 -20.86 -7.50
CA ILE A 14 4.33 -22.01 -6.66
C ILE A 14 2.80 -22.21 -6.77
N ASN A 15 2.34 -23.23 -7.47
CA ASN A 15 0.97 -23.75 -7.30
C ASN A 15 0.96 -24.60 -6.02
N ARG A 16 1.01 -23.96 -4.86
CA ARG A 16 0.45 -24.55 -3.65
C ARG A 16 -0.89 -23.87 -3.50
N GLY A 17 -1.98 -24.63 -3.64
CA GLY A 17 -3.27 -24.16 -3.17
C GLY A 17 -3.06 -23.56 -1.78
N LEU A 18 -3.54 -22.34 -1.57
CA LEU A 18 -3.55 -21.69 -0.27
C LEU A 18 -4.30 -22.63 0.68
N GLN A 19 -3.56 -23.50 1.38
CA GLN A 19 -4.04 -24.15 2.59
C GLN A 19 -4.04 -23.05 3.64
N THR A 20 -5.06 -22.21 3.61
CA THR A 20 -5.49 -21.44 4.76
C THR A 20 -5.81 -22.48 5.83
N ASN A 21 -4.88 -22.73 6.75
CA ASN A 21 -5.18 -23.55 7.93
C ASN A 21 -6.39 -22.90 8.60
N ASN A 22 -7.55 -23.54 8.45
CA ASN A 22 -8.88 -23.14 8.94
C ASN A 22 -8.94 -23.21 10.47
N ALA A 23 -8.01 -22.56 11.16
CA ALA A 23 -8.24 -22.17 12.53
C ALA A 23 -9.44 -21.21 12.49
N ARG A 24 -10.57 -21.61 13.08
CA ARG A 24 -11.68 -20.71 13.36
C ARG A 24 -11.14 -19.60 14.27
N ILE A 25 -10.71 -18.49 13.67
CA ILE A 25 -10.29 -17.32 14.43
C ILE A 25 -11.57 -16.65 14.91
N THR A 26 -11.89 -16.85 16.18
CA THR A 26 -12.99 -16.15 16.85
C THR A 26 -12.54 -14.71 17.13
N VAL A 27 -13.02 -13.77 16.31
CA VAL A 27 -12.91 -12.33 16.60
C VAL A 27 -14.22 -11.86 17.19
N GLN A 28 -14.17 -10.98 18.19
CA GLN A 28 -15.38 -10.33 18.69
C GLN A 28 -16.05 -9.52 17.56
N GLU A 29 -17.35 -9.74 17.35
CA GLU A 29 -18.10 -9.16 16.23
C GLU A 29 -18.03 -7.64 16.20
N TYR A 30 -18.20 -7.01 17.37
CA TYR A 30 -18.14 -5.55 17.50
C TYR A 30 -16.81 -4.99 17.01
N THR A 31 -15.71 -5.62 17.43
CA THR A 31 -14.35 -5.22 17.07
C THR A 31 -14.09 -5.40 15.57
N LEU A 32 -14.57 -6.52 15.01
CA LEU A 32 -14.45 -6.79 13.58
C LEU A 32 -15.27 -5.81 12.74
N LEU A 33 -16.50 -5.51 13.15
CA LEU A 33 -17.36 -4.51 12.51
C LEU A 33 -16.74 -3.11 12.59
N SER A 34 -16.15 -2.75 13.73
CA SER A 34 -15.54 -1.45 13.96
C SER A 34 -14.27 -1.24 13.14
N PHE A 35 -13.47 -2.28 12.93
CA PHE A 35 -12.19 -2.18 12.22
C PHE A 35 -12.26 -2.58 10.74
N LEU A 36 -13.05 -3.58 10.39
CA LEU A 36 -13.21 -4.13 9.03
C LEU A 36 -14.71 -4.27 8.65
N PRO A 37 -15.46 -3.16 8.57
CA PRO A 37 -16.93 -3.20 8.44
C PRO A 37 -17.40 -3.93 7.18
N GLY A 38 -16.71 -3.76 6.06
CA GLY A 38 -17.02 -4.45 4.81
C GLY A 38 -16.76 -5.95 4.86
N LEU A 39 -15.74 -6.38 5.61
CA LEU A 39 -15.43 -7.80 5.81
C LEU A 39 -16.46 -8.45 6.74
N TYR A 40 -16.79 -7.79 7.87
CA TYR A 40 -17.81 -8.29 8.81
C TYR A 40 -19.13 -8.59 8.09
N ARG A 41 -19.62 -7.67 7.26
CA ARG A 41 -20.88 -7.86 6.51
C ARG A 41 -20.84 -9.07 5.58
N GLN A 42 -19.71 -9.32 4.92
CA GLN A 42 -19.54 -10.48 4.05
C GLN A 42 -19.46 -11.78 4.85
N ILE A 43 -18.80 -11.77 6.01
CA ILE A 43 -18.73 -12.93 6.92
C ILE A 43 -20.13 -13.30 7.43
N VAL A 44 -20.93 -12.30 7.82
CA VAL A 44 -22.33 -12.53 8.25
C VAL A 44 -23.17 -13.12 7.11
N GLN A 45 -22.98 -12.63 5.87
CA GLN A 45 -23.67 -13.17 4.69
C GLN A 45 -23.23 -14.58 4.31
N ALA A 46 -21.96 -14.93 4.57
CA ALA A 46 -21.36 -16.22 4.25
C ALA A 46 -21.44 -17.23 5.40
N SER A 47 -22.36 -17.06 6.35
CA SER A 47 -22.56 -17.97 7.49
C SER A 47 -21.28 -18.24 8.30
N TYR A 48 -20.47 -17.19 8.51
CA TYR A 48 -19.26 -17.16 9.34
C TYR A 48 -18.01 -17.92 8.81
N ASP A 49 -17.93 -18.21 7.51
CA ASP A 49 -16.68 -18.71 6.91
C ASP A 49 -15.71 -17.56 6.58
N THR A 50 -14.84 -17.23 7.54
CA THR A 50 -13.84 -16.17 7.36
C THR A 50 -12.81 -16.52 6.29
N GLY A 51 -12.43 -17.80 6.15
CA GLY A 51 -11.43 -18.23 5.18
C GLY A 51 -11.95 -18.05 3.76
N ALA A 52 -13.15 -18.57 3.47
CA ALA A 52 -13.77 -18.45 2.16
C ALA A 52 -14.00 -16.99 1.74
N VAL A 53 -14.37 -16.11 2.70
CA VAL A 53 -14.54 -14.68 2.41
C VAL A 53 -13.21 -14.01 2.07
N ILE A 54 -12.12 -14.31 2.79
CA ILE A 54 -10.79 -13.77 2.46
C ILE A 54 -10.36 -14.26 1.07
N ASP A 55 -10.50 -15.55 0.79
CA ASP A 55 -10.13 -16.14 -0.50
C ASP A 55 -10.94 -15.51 -1.65
N HIS A 56 -12.23 -15.24 -1.43
CA HIS A 56 -13.07 -14.50 -2.37
C HIS A 56 -12.58 -13.06 -2.59
N LEU A 57 -12.28 -12.32 -1.51
CA LEU A 57 -11.79 -10.94 -1.59
C LEU A 57 -10.44 -10.82 -2.28
N VAL A 58 -9.53 -11.74 -1.99
CA VAL A 58 -8.21 -11.81 -2.64
C VAL A 58 -8.38 -12.14 -4.12
N SER A 59 -9.11 -13.21 -4.43
CA SER A 59 -9.28 -13.68 -5.81
C SER A 59 -10.06 -12.72 -6.70
N THR A 60 -10.84 -11.79 -6.14
CA THR A 60 -11.57 -10.75 -6.88
C THR A 60 -10.87 -9.40 -6.92
N SER A 61 -9.74 -9.23 -6.21
CA SER A 61 -9.02 -7.96 -6.18
C SER A 61 -8.54 -7.53 -7.58
N PRO A 62 -8.74 -6.28 -8.00
CA PRO A 62 -8.20 -5.78 -9.27
C PRO A 62 -6.70 -5.48 -9.22
N GLU A 63 -6.05 -5.63 -8.06
CA GLU A 63 -4.61 -5.36 -7.87
C GLU A 63 -3.72 -6.61 -8.06
N ILE A 64 -4.31 -7.79 -8.25
CA ILE A 64 -3.59 -9.05 -8.50
C ILE A 64 -3.48 -9.39 -10.00
N TRP A 65 -2.53 -10.27 -10.36
CA TRP A 65 -2.44 -10.84 -11.71
C TRP A 65 -3.64 -11.76 -11.97
N PRO A 66 -4.22 -11.83 -13.20
CA PRO A 66 -3.89 -11.09 -14.41
C PRO A 66 -4.62 -9.76 -14.55
N ARG A 67 -5.43 -9.39 -13.56
CA ARG A 67 -6.35 -8.24 -13.66
C ARG A 67 -5.63 -6.91 -13.79
N THR A 68 -4.41 -6.83 -13.27
CA THR A 68 -3.51 -5.72 -13.53
C THR A 68 -2.15 -6.21 -14.02
N GLY A 69 -1.54 -5.48 -14.94
CA GLY A 69 -0.11 -5.60 -15.29
C GLY A 69 0.77 -4.58 -14.56
N TRP A 70 0.18 -3.72 -13.73
CA TRP A 70 0.87 -2.62 -13.08
C TRP A 70 1.45 -3.05 -11.73
N ASN A 71 2.63 -3.68 -11.76
CA ASN A 71 3.31 -4.32 -10.62
C ASN A 71 2.32 -5.07 -9.70
N PRO A 72 1.79 -6.21 -10.15
CA PRO A 72 0.67 -6.86 -9.47
C PRO A 72 1.03 -7.31 -8.05
N LEU A 73 0.06 -7.26 -7.14
CA LEU A 73 0.19 -7.86 -5.82
C LEU A 73 0.13 -9.39 -5.93
N TYR A 74 0.80 -10.07 -5.01
CA TYR A 74 0.68 -11.52 -4.87
C TYR A 74 -0.51 -11.85 -3.98
N GLU A 75 -1.28 -12.88 -4.37
CA GLU A 75 -2.45 -13.33 -3.60
C GLU A 75 -2.08 -13.69 -2.15
N ALA A 76 -0.94 -14.37 -1.97
CA ALA A 76 -0.45 -14.74 -0.65
C ALA A 76 -0.16 -13.51 0.24
N GLU A 77 0.45 -12.45 -0.30
CA GLU A 77 0.73 -11.22 0.46
C GLU A 77 -0.56 -10.52 0.89
N LEU A 78 -1.56 -10.50 0.00
CA LEU A 78 -2.86 -9.89 0.31
C LEU A 78 -3.65 -10.72 1.35
N ALA A 79 -3.63 -12.05 1.23
CA ALA A 79 -4.22 -12.95 2.21
C ALA A 79 -3.54 -12.80 3.59
N ASP A 80 -2.20 -12.73 3.61
CA ASP A 80 -1.42 -12.52 4.84
C ASP A 80 -1.73 -11.18 5.50
N ALA A 81 -2.01 -10.12 4.72
CA ALA A 81 -2.44 -8.83 5.25
C ALA A 81 -3.79 -8.94 5.99
N TYR A 82 -4.78 -9.60 5.39
CA TYR A 82 -6.07 -9.89 6.04
C TYR A 82 -5.88 -10.71 7.33
N LEU A 83 -5.17 -11.84 7.22
CA LEU A 83 -4.96 -12.75 8.34
C LEU A 83 -4.18 -12.08 9.48
N SER A 84 -3.20 -11.23 9.16
CA SER A 84 -2.47 -10.45 10.15
C SER A 84 -3.42 -9.58 10.98
N ILE A 85 -4.30 -8.82 10.34
CA ILE A 85 -5.23 -7.91 11.04
C ILE A 85 -6.20 -8.71 11.89
N ILE A 86 -6.80 -9.76 11.33
CA ILE A 86 -7.78 -10.62 12.02
C ILE A 86 -7.15 -11.32 13.22
N ARG A 87 -5.92 -11.83 13.08
CA ARG A 87 -5.19 -12.46 14.20
C ARG A 87 -4.84 -11.45 15.30
N THR A 88 -4.51 -10.21 14.96
CA THR A 88 -4.29 -9.16 15.96
C THR A 88 -5.60 -8.84 16.67
N LEU A 89 -6.69 -8.61 15.93
CA LEU A 89 -8.02 -8.36 16.50
C LEU A 89 -8.49 -9.49 17.44
N ALA A 90 -8.21 -10.74 17.10
CA ALA A 90 -8.57 -11.90 17.93
C ALA A 90 -7.83 -11.96 19.27
N ARG A 91 -6.64 -11.35 19.36
CA ARG A 91 -5.81 -11.31 20.57
C ARG A 91 -6.03 -10.03 21.37
N SER A 92 -6.63 -9.01 20.78
CA SER A 92 -6.88 -7.74 21.43
C SER A 92 -8.11 -7.79 22.34
N SER A 93 -8.04 -7.08 23.46
CA SER A 93 -9.22 -6.76 24.26
C SER A 93 -10.15 -5.80 23.49
N SER A 94 -11.47 -5.88 23.71
CA SER A 94 -12.46 -5.04 23.02
C SER A 94 -12.17 -3.55 23.14
N GLY A 95 -11.75 -3.10 24.32
CA GLY A 95 -11.51 -1.68 24.63
C GLY A 95 -10.26 -1.09 23.98
N GLU A 96 -9.29 -1.92 23.57
CA GLU A 96 -7.97 -1.46 23.10
C GLU A 96 -7.66 -1.91 21.67
N ALA A 97 -8.54 -2.70 21.05
CA ALA A 97 -8.27 -3.32 19.76
C ALA A 97 -7.90 -2.33 18.66
N ASP A 98 -8.54 -1.16 18.65
CA ASP A 98 -8.24 -0.12 17.66
C ASP A 98 -6.79 0.37 17.77
N VAL A 99 -6.32 0.62 18.99
CA VAL A 99 -4.95 1.09 19.26
C VAL A 99 -3.97 -0.02 18.94
N VAL A 100 -4.18 -1.22 19.49
CA VAL A 100 -3.28 -2.37 19.33
C VAL A 100 -3.11 -2.75 17.86
N VAL A 101 -4.20 -2.76 17.07
CA VAL A 101 -4.12 -3.10 15.65
C VAL A 101 -3.43 -1.98 14.87
N SER A 102 -3.74 -0.71 15.17
CA SER A 102 -3.10 0.42 14.49
C SER A 102 -1.60 0.47 14.75
N GLU A 103 -1.16 0.27 15.99
CA GLU A 103 0.24 0.19 16.37
C GLU A 103 0.93 -1.01 15.73
N ALA A 104 0.29 -2.18 15.71
CA ALA A 104 0.85 -3.37 15.06
C ALA A 104 1.02 -3.17 13.55
N LEU A 105 0.08 -2.50 12.88
CA LEU A 105 0.18 -2.18 11.46
C LEU A 105 1.29 -1.15 11.18
N MET A 106 1.36 -0.08 11.99
CA MET A 106 2.42 0.92 11.89
C MET A 106 3.80 0.26 12.08
N SER A 107 3.97 -0.51 13.15
CA SER A 107 5.21 -1.22 13.47
C SER A 107 5.64 -2.16 12.34
N LYS A 108 4.69 -2.86 11.69
CA LYS A 108 5.00 -3.72 10.54
C LYS A 108 5.49 -2.93 9.32
N LEU A 109 4.86 -1.78 9.03
CA LEU A 109 5.27 -0.91 7.93
C LEU A 109 6.67 -0.32 8.19
N GLU A 110 6.91 0.18 9.40
CA GLU A 110 8.21 0.72 9.81
C GLU A 110 9.30 -0.35 9.82
N GLY A 111 8.98 -1.56 10.28
CA GLY A 111 9.88 -2.70 10.22
C GLY A 111 10.26 -3.07 8.78
N ALA A 112 9.28 -3.10 7.86
CA ALA A 112 9.54 -3.34 6.45
C ALA A 112 10.40 -2.22 5.83
N MET A 113 10.14 -0.96 6.19
CA MET A 113 10.92 0.20 5.75
C MET A 113 12.38 0.12 6.23
N ALA A 114 12.58 -0.24 7.50
CA ALA A 114 13.91 -0.42 8.07
C ALA A 114 14.69 -1.55 7.39
N LEU A 115 14.03 -2.66 7.06
CA LEU A 115 14.63 -3.76 6.30
C LEU A 115 15.05 -3.32 4.90
N ASP A 116 14.22 -2.55 4.19
CA ASP A 116 14.56 -2.02 2.88
C ASP A 116 15.73 -1.02 2.93
N ASN A 117 15.76 -0.15 3.93
CA ASN A 117 16.86 0.80 4.13
C ASN A 117 18.21 0.13 4.42
N ASN A 118 18.18 -1.01 5.12
CA ASN A 118 19.38 -1.79 5.43
C ASN A 118 19.82 -2.72 4.29
N ASP A 119 19.00 -2.89 3.25
CA ASP A 119 19.31 -3.78 2.13
C ASP A 119 20.20 -3.08 1.08
N THR A 120 21.52 -3.20 1.29
CA THR A 120 22.52 -2.59 0.39
C THR A 120 22.48 -3.13 -1.04
N ARG A 121 21.86 -4.31 -1.28
CA ARG A 121 21.75 -4.92 -2.61
C ARG A 121 20.76 -4.20 -3.52
N MET A 122 19.86 -3.41 -2.95
CA MET A 122 18.82 -2.67 -3.69
C MET A 122 19.25 -1.24 -4.08
N ARG A 123 20.45 -0.81 -3.71
CA ARG A 123 20.98 0.51 -4.08
C ARG A 123 21.14 0.60 -5.61
N GLY A 124 20.22 1.33 -6.26
CA GLY A 124 20.14 1.47 -7.72
C GLY A 124 18.96 0.74 -8.38
N GLY A 125 18.16 -0.03 -7.62
CA GLY A 125 16.95 -0.67 -8.11
C GLY A 125 15.81 0.32 -8.40
N ARG A 126 14.83 -0.10 -9.23
CA ARG A 126 13.63 0.72 -9.53
C ARG A 126 12.69 0.90 -8.34
N PHE A 127 12.75 -0.02 -7.38
CA PHE A 127 11.91 -0.09 -6.18
C PHE A 127 12.85 -0.32 -4.99
N ILE A 128 13.34 0.76 -4.39
CA ILE A 128 14.28 0.65 -3.26
C ILE A 128 13.50 0.17 -2.04
N HIS A 129 12.33 0.78 -1.81
CA HIS A 129 11.41 0.42 -0.73
C HIS A 129 10.42 -0.67 -1.12
N ARG A 130 10.90 -1.76 -1.75
CA ARG A 130 10.01 -2.78 -2.34
C ARG A 130 9.13 -3.48 -1.30
N ARG A 131 9.68 -3.93 -0.17
CA ARG A 131 8.94 -4.70 0.84
C ARG A 131 7.90 -3.83 1.52
N SER A 132 8.29 -2.62 1.93
CA SER A 132 7.37 -1.68 2.56
C SER A 132 6.29 -1.23 1.58
N GLN A 133 6.62 -1.01 0.30
CA GLN A 133 5.65 -0.67 -0.74
C GLN A 133 4.63 -1.78 -0.97
N HIS A 134 5.06 -3.04 -1.09
CA HIS A 134 4.15 -4.17 -1.26
C HIS A 134 3.20 -4.28 -0.07
N LEU A 135 3.72 -4.23 1.16
CA LEU A 135 2.89 -4.27 2.37
C LEU A 135 1.90 -3.09 2.43
N PHE A 136 2.35 -1.87 2.16
CA PHE A 136 1.51 -0.68 2.12
C PHE A 136 0.37 -0.83 1.10
N ARG A 137 0.67 -1.38 -0.09
CA ARG A 137 -0.31 -1.62 -1.15
C ARG A 137 -1.32 -2.71 -0.78
N CYS A 138 -0.89 -3.80 -0.16
CA CYS A 138 -1.79 -4.84 0.36
C CYS A 138 -2.73 -4.25 1.41
N LEU A 139 -2.21 -3.47 2.37
CA LEU A 139 -3.02 -2.83 3.40
C LEU A 139 -3.99 -1.77 2.82
N ALA A 140 -3.57 -1.04 1.78
CA ALA A 140 -4.45 -0.11 1.07
C ALA A 140 -5.62 -0.84 0.38
N GLU A 141 -5.35 -2.02 -0.20
CA GLU A 141 -6.40 -2.85 -0.80
C GLU A 141 -7.36 -3.40 0.26
N VAL A 142 -6.85 -3.88 1.39
CA VAL A 142 -7.68 -4.30 2.53
C VAL A 142 -8.53 -3.14 3.04
N SER A 143 -7.93 -1.95 3.22
CA SER A 143 -8.64 -0.73 3.62
C SER A 143 -9.77 -0.39 2.65
N HIS A 144 -9.53 -0.52 1.35
CA HIS A 144 -10.52 -0.24 0.32
C HIS A 144 -11.68 -1.25 0.35
N GLN A 145 -11.38 -2.55 0.24
CA GLN A 145 -12.37 -3.61 0.17
C GLN A 145 -13.19 -3.71 1.46
N ALA A 146 -12.54 -3.57 2.63
CA ALA A 146 -13.21 -3.60 3.92
C ALA A 146 -13.81 -2.26 4.34
N LYS A 147 -13.62 -1.18 3.55
CA LYS A 147 -14.03 0.20 3.88
C LYS A 147 -13.52 0.66 5.26
N SER A 148 -12.28 0.29 5.58
CA SER A 148 -11.66 0.59 6.86
C SER A 148 -10.92 1.92 6.83
N SER A 149 -11.53 2.95 7.42
CA SER A 149 -10.87 4.25 7.64
C SER A 149 -9.72 4.15 8.64
N LYS A 150 -9.77 3.22 9.59
CA LYS A 150 -8.71 3.01 10.58
C LYS A 150 -7.41 2.57 9.93
N ILE A 151 -7.47 1.60 9.01
CA ILE A 151 -6.30 1.20 8.20
C ILE A 151 -5.85 2.37 7.33
N GLY A 152 -6.78 3.08 6.70
CA GLY A 152 -6.46 4.25 5.89
C GLY A 152 -5.70 5.32 6.67
N ASN A 153 -6.11 5.61 7.91
CA ASN A 153 -5.43 6.57 8.78
C ASN A 153 -4.01 6.12 9.14
N VAL A 154 -3.79 4.83 9.44
CA VAL A 154 -2.44 4.27 9.66
C VAL A 154 -1.57 4.47 8.42
N LEU A 155 -2.10 4.17 7.23
CA LEU A 155 -1.38 4.34 5.97
C LEU A 155 -1.05 5.81 5.69
N ALA A 156 -2.00 6.72 5.92
CA ALA A 156 -1.76 8.15 5.77
C ALA A 156 -0.70 8.66 6.76
N GLN A 157 -0.74 8.26 8.03
CA GLN A 157 0.26 8.63 9.02
C GLN A 157 1.66 8.10 8.66
N PHE A 158 1.75 6.82 8.27
CA PHE A 158 3.00 6.22 7.83
C PHE A 158 3.56 6.98 6.62
N PHE A 159 2.74 7.15 5.59
CA PHE A 159 3.20 7.78 4.36
C PHE A 159 3.53 9.25 4.59
N TYR A 160 2.77 9.99 5.40
CA TYR A 160 3.12 11.36 5.79
C TYR A 160 4.49 11.44 6.46
N ARG A 161 4.82 10.50 7.35
CA ARG A 161 6.10 10.42 8.06
C ARG A 161 7.26 10.19 7.09
N TYR A 162 7.12 9.23 6.17
CA TYR A 162 8.22 8.76 5.30
C TYR A 162 8.19 9.29 3.86
N ALA A 163 7.16 10.05 3.46
CA ALA A 163 6.97 10.47 2.06
C ALA A 163 8.18 11.19 1.46
N SER A 164 8.83 12.06 2.24
CA SER A 164 9.99 12.80 1.74
C SER A 164 11.21 11.90 1.52
N GLU A 165 11.45 10.94 2.43
CA GLU A 165 12.50 9.94 2.29
C GLU A 165 12.24 9.04 1.08
N ILE A 166 11.03 8.47 0.99
CA ILE A 166 10.61 7.64 -0.15
C ILE A 166 10.75 8.43 -1.46
N ALA A 167 10.25 9.67 -1.52
CA ALA A 167 10.31 10.53 -2.71
C ALA A 167 11.73 10.88 -3.16
N SER A 168 12.69 10.91 -2.23
CA SER A 168 14.09 11.26 -2.54
C SER A 168 14.85 10.13 -3.24
N VAL A 169 14.44 8.87 -3.06
CA VAL A 169 15.16 7.70 -3.56
C VAL A 169 14.37 6.87 -4.57
N ASP A 170 13.05 6.72 -4.40
CA ASP A 170 12.23 5.88 -5.28
C ASP A 170 12.02 6.54 -6.66
N GLN A 171 12.00 5.71 -7.71
CA GLN A 171 11.73 6.17 -9.06
C GLN A 171 10.27 6.62 -9.24
N SER A 172 10.01 7.43 -10.27
CA SER A 172 8.66 7.96 -10.54
C SER A 172 7.58 6.87 -10.67
N SER A 173 7.92 5.70 -11.21
CA SER A 173 7.00 4.56 -11.32
C SER A 173 6.64 3.96 -9.96
N ALA A 174 7.61 3.83 -9.05
CA ALA A 174 7.41 3.39 -7.69
C ALA A 174 6.62 4.42 -6.88
N LEU A 175 6.99 5.69 -6.95
CA LEU A 175 6.23 6.78 -6.31
C LEU A 175 4.79 6.86 -6.78
N CYS A 176 4.55 6.63 -8.06
CA CYS A 176 3.20 6.55 -8.59
C CYS A 176 2.36 5.44 -7.92
N GLN A 177 2.97 4.28 -7.62
CA GLN A 177 2.30 3.18 -6.94
C GLN A 177 2.01 3.48 -5.47
N TRP A 178 2.95 4.10 -4.76
CA TRP A 178 2.72 4.61 -3.40
C TRP A 178 1.53 5.59 -3.36
N CYS A 179 1.56 6.61 -4.23
CA CYS A 179 0.48 7.59 -4.31
C CYS A 179 -0.85 6.91 -4.68
N TYR A 180 -0.88 6.04 -5.68
CA TYR A 180 -2.12 5.36 -6.06
C TYR A 180 -2.68 4.50 -4.92
N ALA A 181 -1.83 3.81 -4.17
CA ALA A 181 -2.25 3.05 -3.00
C ALA A 181 -2.89 3.96 -1.94
N LEU A 182 -2.31 5.15 -1.70
CA LEU A 182 -2.93 6.16 -0.81
C LEU A 182 -4.27 6.66 -1.35
N LEU A 183 -4.41 6.88 -2.67
CA LEU A 183 -5.68 7.25 -3.30
C LEU A 183 -6.74 6.16 -3.15
N ARG A 184 -6.31 4.90 -3.13
CA ARG A 184 -7.19 3.73 -3.07
C ARG A 184 -7.63 3.41 -1.64
N ALA A 185 -6.76 3.64 -0.66
CA ALA A 185 -7.05 3.47 0.75
C ALA A 185 -8.21 4.38 1.19
N THR A 186 -9.02 3.91 2.14
CA THR A 186 -10.14 4.67 2.70
C THR A 186 -9.60 5.76 3.63
N THR A 187 -9.28 6.92 3.06
CA THR A 187 -8.63 8.06 3.74
C THR A 187 -9.42 9.35 3.55
N THR A 188 -9.26 10.31 4.45
CA THR A 188 -9.82 11.65 4.26
C THR A 188 -9.08 12.38 3.13
N ASP A 189 -9.77 13.30 2.45
CA ASP A 189 -9.14 14.11 1.41
C ASP A 189 -8.03 15.01 2.00
N MET A 190 -8.18 15.51 3.23
CA MET A 190 -7.15 16.32 3.86
C MET A 190 -5.85 15.54 4.09
N ASP A 191 -5.94 14.35 4.69
CA ASP A 191 -4.75 13.51 4.95
C ASP A 191 -4.06 13.12 3.64
N ARG A 192 -4.86 12.80 2.62
CA ARG A 192 -4.35 12.50 1.28
C ARG A 192 -3.60 13.69 0.69
N TYR A 193 -4.18 14.89 0.74
CA TYR A 193 -3.56 16.10 0.22
C TYR A 193 -2.24 16.41 0.94
N ASP A 194 -2.20 16.29 2.26
CA ASP A 194 -1.00 16.60 3.04
C ASP A 194 0.15 15.62 2.77
N CYS A 195 -0.16 14.34 2.58
CA CYS A 195 0.80 13.36 2.10
C CYS A 195 1.36 13.72 0.70
N LEU A 196 0.48 14.06 -0.25
CA LEU A 196 0.89 14.38 -1.62
C LEU A 196 1.71 15.69 -1.70
N LYS A 197 1.42 16.68 -0.85
CA LYS A 197 2.25 17.89 -0.72
C LYS A 197 3.68 17.55 -0.33
N ARG A 198 3.89 16.59 0.58
CA ARG A 198 5.25 16.17 0.98
C ARG A 198 6.01 15.52 -0.16
N VAL A 199 5.34 14.70 -0.99
CA VAL A 199 5.95 14.13 -2.20
C VAL A 199 6.33 15.25 -3.18
N LEU A 200 5.43 16.19 -3.45
CA LEU A 200 5.66 17.28 -4.40
C LEU A 200 6.75 18.27 -3.98
N ARG A 201 6.99 18.44 -2.68
CA ARG A 201 8.12 19.25 -2.18
C ARG A 201 9.48 18.67 -2.58
N VAL A 202 9.57 17.34 -2.72
CA VAL A 202 10.80 16.64 -3.13
C VAL A 202 10.82 16.38 -4.64
N ARG A 203 9.67 16.04 -5.22
CA ARG A 203 9.51 15.64 -6.63
C ARG A 203 8.41 16.45 -7.33
N PRO A 204 8.60 17.77 -7.57
CA PRO A 204 7.61 18.61 -8.24
C PRO A 204 7.39 18.21 -9.71
N ASP A 205 8.33 17.48 -10.30
CA ASP A 205 8.29 16.96 -11.67
C ASP A 205 7.44 15.67 -11.82
N LEU A 206 7.01 15.08 -10.70
CA LEU A 206 6.35 13.78 -10.70
C LEU A 206 5.07 13.71 -11.56
N PRO A 207 4.13 14.69 -11.52
CA PRO A 207 2.89 14.61 -12.31
C PRO A 207 3.16 14.46 -13.81
N ALA A 208 4.06 15.32 -14.35
CA ALA A 208 4.44 15.29 -15.76
C ALA A 208 5.11 13.96 -16.15
N LYS A 209 5.94 13.39 -15.26
CA LYS A 209 6.65 12.12 -15.54
C LYS A 209 5.74 10.89 -15.59
N ILE A 210 4.57 10.92 -14.93
CA ILE A 210 3.70 9.74 -14.81
C ILE A 210 2.40 9.84 -15.63
N ALA A 211 2.07 11.02 -16.17
CA ALA A 211 0.81 11.29 -16.86
C ALA A 211 0.49 10.32 -18.03
N GLY A 212 1.50 9.80 -18.71
CA GLY A 212 1.36 8.88 -19.85
C GLY A 212 1.42 7.39 -19.50
N SER A 213 1.57 7.00 -18.23
CA SER A 213 1.84 5.61 -17.83
C SER A 213 0.58 4.76 -17.58
N GLY A 214 -0.54 5.11 -18.21
CA GLY A 214 -1.83 4.40 -18.12
C GLY A 214 -2.80 4.98 -17.10
N ASN A 215 -4.02 4.42 -17.03
CA ASN A 215 -5.16 5.00 -16.30
C ASN A 215 -4.91 5.25 -14.81
N LYS A 216 -4.24 4.32 -14.11
CA LYS A 216 -3.92 4.49 -12.67
C LYS A 216 -2.96 5.66 -12.46
N ALA A 217 -1.91 5.74 -13.29
CA ALA A 217 -0.93 6.82 -13.22
C ALA A 217 -1.54 8.18 -13.61
N HIS A 218 -2.45 8.19 -14.60
CA HIS A 218 -3.19 9.39 -14.98
C HIS A 218 -4.03 9.95 -13.81
N LYS A 219 -4.72 9.09 -13.05
CA LYS A 219 -5.47 9.52 -11.85
C LYS A 219 -4.56 10.15 -10.79
N VAL A 220 -3.38 9.56 -10.57
CA VAL A 220 -2.38 10.10 -9.65
C VAL A 220 -1.86 11.45 -10.14
N ALA A 221 -1.50 11.57 -11.42
CA ALA A 221 -1.01 12.80 -12.02
C ALA A 221 -2.04 13.94 -11.85
N GLN A 222 -3.29 13.71 -12.21
CA GLN A 222 -4.36 14.71 -12.07
C GLN A 222 -4.51 15.20 -10.63
N LEU A 223 -4.42 14.30 -9.64
CA LEU A 223 -4.55 14.71 -8.24
C LEU A 223 -3.31 15.47 -7.78
N LEU A 224 -2.11 15.02 -8.15
CA LEU A 224 -0.89 15.74 -7.83
C LEU A 224 -0.87 17.14 -8.47
N ASP A 225 -1.34 17.31 -9.71
CA ASP A 225 -1.45 18.61 -10.36
C ASP A 225 -2.39 19.54 -9.58
N ARG A 226 -3.55 19.05 -9.14
CA ARG A 226 -4.49 19.81 -8.28
C ARG A 226 -3.87 20.21 -6.94
N VAL A 227 -3.06 19.33 -6.35
CA VAL A 227 -2.33 19.66 -5.11
C VAL A 227 -1.28 20.73 -5.41
N ALA A 228 -0.50 20.59 -6.48
CA ALA A 228 0.52 21.55 -6.89
C ALA A 228 -0.05 22.94 -7.18
N THR A 229 -1.21 23.04 -7.83
CA THR A 229 -1.87 24.34 -8.08
C THR A 229 -2.27 25.08 -6.79
N ASN A 230 -2.52 24.33 -5.72
CA ASN A 230 -2.87 24.89 -4.40
C ASN A 230 -1.64 25.12 -3.51
N MET A 231 -0.44 24.72 -3.94
CA MET A 231 0.80 25.00 -3.22
C MET A 231 1.36 26.35 -3.65
N SER A 232 1.94 27.08 -2.70
CA SER A 232 2.63 28.32 -3.03
C SER A 232 3.90 28.02 -3.85
N ARG A 233 4.31 28.93 -4.75
CA ARG A 233 5.56 28.78 -5.54
C ARG A 233 6.81 28.56 -4.68
N ARG A 234 6.80 28.97 -3.41
CA ARG A 234 7.90 28.76 -2.46
C ARG A 234 7.97 27.31 -1.96
N GLU A 235 6.84 26.61 -1.91
CA GLU A 235 6.77 25.21 -1.46
C GLU A 235 7.13 24.20 -2.55
N LEU A 236 7.09 24.58 -3.82
CA LEU A 236 7.41 23.72 -4.96
C LEU A 236 8.88 23.82 -5.41
N LYS A 237 9.68 24.69 -4.78
CA LYS A 237 11.13 24.70 -5.02
C LYS A 237 11.75 23.52 -4.27
N PRO A 238 12.51 22.64 -4.94
CA PRO A 238 13.26 21.61 -4.24
C PRO A 238 14.18 22.29 -3.22
N ARG A 239 14.06 21.91 -1.95
CA ARG A 239 15.02 22.34 -0.92
C ARG A 239 16.34 21.66 -1.25
N VAL A 240 17.24 22.40 -1.87
CA VAL A 240 18.66 22.04 -1.92
C VAL A 240 19.18 22.31 -0.51
N GLU A 241 19.07 21.33 0.38
CA GLU A 241 19.90 21.32 1.58
C GLU A 241 21.32 21.06 1.07
N ALA A 242 22.14 22.10 1.11
CA ALA A 242 23.55 21.99 0.81
C ALA A 242 24.16 21.04 1.85
N LEU A 243 24.44 19.81 1.43
CA LEU A 243 25.38 18.96 2.14
C LEU A 243 26.74 19.63 1.96
N ASP A 244 27.11 20.49 2.91
CA ASP A 244 28.47 20.98 3.11
C ASP A 244 29.34 19.76 3.45
N TRP A 245 29.87 19.12 2.41
CA TRP A 245 30.97 18.18 2.53
C TRP A 245 32.23 18.97 2.90
N CYS A 246 32.43 19.23 4.19
CA CYS A 246 33.74 19.59 4.72
C CYS A 246 34.65 18.37 4.58
N TYR A 247 35.57 18.41 3.61
CA TYR A 247 36.75 17.55 3.60
C TYR A 247 37.67 18.01 4.75
N PRO A 248 38.11 17.15 5.67
CA PRO A 248 39.29 17.43 6.47
C PRO A 248 40.54 17.27 5.59
N GLU A 249 41.48 18.20 5.77
CA GLU A 249 42.80 18.26 5.15
C GLU A 249 43.67 17.02 5.42
#